data_AF-A0A524DAI1-F1
#
_entry.id   AF-A0A524DAI1-F1
#
_cell.length_a   1.000
_cell.length_b   1.000
_cell.length_c   1.000
_cell.angle_alpha   90.00
_cell.angle_beta   90.00
_cell.angle_gamma   90.00
#
_symmetry.space_group_name_H-M   'P 1'
#
loop_
_entity.id
_entity.type
_entity.pdbx_description
1 polymer ?
#
loop_
_entity_poly.entity_id
_entity_poly.type
_entity_poly.pdbx_seq_one_letter_code
_entity_poly.pdbx_strand_id
1 'polypeptide(L)'
;MSVLLSVSLVLWISFVILSVVFAIFMTKKFLLSDLEPAQRDYFLGLVLFILIHMVSRIFYILYDFYWIDGSQYILFWDIAAAIGTASLIFLLFAIERHIIKKTKFLFTILSIITVCLYFIIYEYRNIVQLFMIPVVAIVIPAIYIYTAIKSTGEVRKNSLIIAMGLIVFILGQAAHSINIWDIFTYDTAFFLYFIASPIGLLIGGLLLFYGLMKT
;
A
#
# COMPACT_ATOMS: atom_id res chain seq x y z
N MET A 1 -16.39 -22.98 -4.92
CA MET A 1 -16.05 -21.55 -4.87
C MET A 1 -17.12 -20.78 -5.64
N SER A 2 -17.75 -19.75 -5.04
CA SER A 2 -18.80 -18.98 -5.72
C SER A 2 -18.22 -18.17 -6.90
N VAL A 3 -19.05 -17.81 -7.89
CA VAL A 3 -18.60 -17.00 -9.05
C VAL A 3 -17.91 -15.72 -8.60
N LEU A 4 -18.41 -15.07 -7.54
CA LEU A 4 -17.82 -13.86 -6.98
C LEU A 4 -16.41 -14.08 -6.42
N LEU A 5 -16.16 -15.21 -5.75
CA LEU A 5 -14.83 -15.54 -5.26
C LEU A 5 -13.85 -15.78 -6.42
N SER A 6 -14.29 -16.43 -7.51
CA SER A 6 -13.47 -16.59 -8.72
C SER A 6 -13.12 -15.24 -9.36
N VAL A 7 -14.09 -14.32 -9.44
CA VAL A 7 -13.85 -12.96 -9.92
C VAL A 7 -12.86 -12.23 -9.00
N SER A 8 -13.04 -12.33 -7.69
CA SER A 8 -12.14 -11.73 -6.69
C SER A 8 -10.69 -12.23 -6.86
N LEU A 9 -10.49 -13.54 -6.99
CA LEU A 9 -9.17 -14.13 -7.20
C LEU A 9 -8.50 -13.59 -8.47
N VAL A 10 -9.24 -13.47 -9.57
CA VAL A 10 -8.72 -12.89 -10.83
C VAL A 10 -8.30 -11.44 -10.63
N LEU A 11 -9.08 -10.63 -9.90
CA LEU A 11 -8.74 -9.23 -9.61
C LEU A 11 -7.46 -9.14 -8.76
N TRP A 12 -7.32 -9.98 -7.74
CA TRP A 12 -6.10 -10.04 -6.91
C TRP A 12 -4.86 -10.45 -7.70
N ILE A 13 -4.97 -11.50 -8.53
CA ILE A 13 -3.88 -11.92 -9.43
C ILE A 13 -3.52 -10.79 -10.39
N SER A 14 -4.52 -10.09 -10.95
CA SER A 14 -4.30 -8.94 -11.83
C SER A 14 -3.56 -7.82 -11.10
N PHE A 15 -3.87 -7.56 -9.82
CA PHE A 15 -3.17 -6.58 -9.01
C PHE A 15 -1.72 -6.97 -8.74
N VAL A 16 -1.44 -8.25 -8.47
CA VAL A 16 -0.08 -8.76 -8.31
C VAL A 16 0.71 -8.58 -9.62
N ILE A 17 0.14 -8.93 -10.77
CA ILE A 17 0.78 -8.73 -12.08
C ILE A 17 1.06 -7.25 -12.33
N LEU A 18 0.10 -6.38 -12.07
CA LEU A 18 0.29 -4.93 -12.18
C LEU A 18 1.45 -4.45 -11.28
N SER A 19 1.54 -4.96 -10.05
CA SER A 19 2.61 -4.63 -9.11
C SER A 19 3.99 -5.07 -9.61
N VAL A 20 4.10 -6.26 -10.22
CA VAL A 20 5.32 -6.74 -10.87
C VAL A 20 5.73 -5.80 -12.01
N VAL A 21 4.79 -5.48 -12.90
CA VAL A 21 5.03 -4.57 -14.02
C VAL A 21 5.53 -3.22 -13.50
N PHE A 22 4.84 -2.66 -12.51
CA PHE A 22 5.21 -1.39 -11.90
C PHE A 22 6.61 -1.45 -11.28
N ALA A 23 6.94 -2.49 -10.53
CA ALA A 23 8.27 -2.68 -9.95
C ALA A 23 9.37 -2.78 -11.01
N ILE A 24 9.13 -3.45 -12.14
CA ILE A 24 10.07 -3.54 -13.25
C ILE A 24 10.31 -2.15 -13.86
N PHE A 25 9.25 -1.41 -14.17
CA PHE A 25 9.38 -0.07 -14.76
C PHE A 25 10.08 0.92 -13.83
N MET A 26 9.76 0.87 -12.53
CA MET A 26 10.39 1.75 -11.54
C MET A 26 11.85 1.38 -11.28
N THR A 27 12.18 0.09 -11.26
CA THR A 27 13.58 -0.37 -11.19
C THR A 27 14.36 0.08 -12.41
N LYS A 28 13.80 -0.04 -13.62
CA LYS A 28 14.44 0.48 -14.84
C LYS A 28 14.66 1.98 -14.77
N LYS A 29 13.66 2.75 -14.31
CA LYS A 29 13.79 4.19 -14.08
C LYS A 29 14.94 4.44 -13.11
N PHE A 30 14.92 3.84 -11.92
CA PHE A 30 15.98 3.93 -10.92
C PHE A 30 17.40 3.60 -11.44
N LEU A 31 17.56 2.56 -12.26
CA LEU A 31 18.87 2.09 -12.73
C LEU A 31 19.42 2.84 -13.96
N LEU A 32 18.55 3.29 -14.87
CA LEU A 32 18.94 3.74 -16.21
C LEU A 32 18.85 5.24 -16.43
N SER A 33 18.20 5.98 -15.53
CA SER A 33 18.04 7.42 -15.69
C SER A 33 19.17 8.21 -15.02
N ASP A 34 19.55 9.32 -15.61
CA ASP A 34 20.41 10.36 -15.03
C ASP A 34 19.67 11.18 -13.95
N LEU A 35 19.02 10.50 -13.01
CA LEU A 35 18.33 11.14 -11.89
C LEU A 35 19.34 11.66 -10.88
N GLU A 36 18.98 12.77 -10.25
CA GLU A 36 19.70 13.23 -9.08
C GLU A 36 19.70 12.14 -7.99
N PRO A 37 20.79 12.01 -7.20
CA PRO A 37 20.88 10.98 -6.16
C PRO A 37 19.67 10.96 -5.21
N ALA A 38 19.10 12.14 -4.92
CA ALA A 38 17.91 12.26 -4.09
C ALA A 38 16.66 11.65 -4.73
N GLN A 39 16.43 11.87 -6.03
CA GLN A 39 15.30 11.27 -6.73
C GLN A 39 15.48 9.76 -6.87
N ARG A 40 16.71 9.32 -7.12
CA ARG A 40 17.06 7.90 -7.23
C ARG A 40 16.73 7.14 -5.93
N ASP A 41 17.13 7.68 -4.78
CA ASP A 41 16.84 7.08 -3.47
C ASP A 41 15.34 7.04 -3.17
N TYR A 42 14.58 8.05 -3.63
CA TYR A 42 13.11 8.05 -3.56
C TYR A 42 12.49 6.90 -4.37
N PHE A 43 12.91 6.72 -5.64
CA PHE A 43 12.43 5.61 -6.48
C PHE A 43 12.82 4.24 -5.93
N LEU A 44 14.00 4.10 -5.32
CA LEU A 44 14.40 2.87 -4.65
C LEU A 44 13.45 2.51 -3.51
N GLY A 45 13.09 3.47 -2.65
CA GLY A 45 12.14 3.22 -1.57
C GLY A 45 10.74 2.83 -2.08
N LEU A 46 10.29 3.42 -3.19
CA LEU A 46 9.05 2.99 -3.86
C LEU A 46 9.13 1.56 -4.40
N VAL A 47 10.23 1.18 -5.05
CA VAL A 47 10.43 -0.19 -5.56
C VAL A 47 10.42 -1.19 -4.41
N LEU A 48 11.15 -0.92 -3.33
CA LEU A 48 11.18 -1.78 -2.15
C LEU A 48 9.81 -1.89 -1.49
N PHE A 49 9.07 -0.78 -1.39
CA PHE A 49 7.68 -0.80 -0.95
C PHE A 49 6.84 -1.74 -1.82
N ILE A 50 6.83 -1.57 -3.15
CA ILE A 50 6.00 -2.38 -4.06
C ILE A 50 6.36 -3.87 -3.96
N LEU A 51 7.65 -4.21 -3.95
CA LEU A 51 8.10 -5.59 -3.91
C LEU A 51 7.70 -6.30 -2.61
N ILE A 52 7.91 -5.64 -1.46
CA ILE A 52 7.55 -6.21 -0.16
C ILE A 52 6.03 -6.25 0.01
N HIS A 53 5.34 -5.21 -0.47
CA HIS A 53 3.88 -5.15 -0.46
C HIS A 53 3.27 -6.28 -1.31
N MET A 54 3.86 -6.58 -2.45
CA MET A 54 3.43 -7.70 -3.30
C MET A 54 3.57 -9.04 -2.57
N VAL A 55 4.65 -9.26 -1.81
CA VAL A 55 4.79 -10.46 -0.98
C VAL A 55 3.64 -10.55 0.01
N SER A 56 3.32 -9.46 0.72
CA SER A 56 2.15 -9.40 1.62
C SER A 56 0.86 -9.82 0.92
N ARG A 57 0.63 -9.36 -0.32
CA ARG A 57 -0.57 -9.73 -1.09
C ARG A 57 -0.62 -11.21 -1.46
N ILE A 58 0.52 -11.85 -1.74
CA ILE A 58 0.56 -13.29 -1.98
C ILE A 58 0.09 -14.04 -0.72
N PHE A 59 0.55 -13.65 0.47
CA PHE A 59 0.08 -14.25 1.72
C PHE A 59 -1.42 -14.03 1.95
N TYR A 60 -1.94 -12.84 1.64
CA TYR A 60 -3.39 -12.59 1.70
C TYR A 60 -4.18 -13.45 0.72
N ILE A 61 -3.71 -13.65 -0.51
CA ILE A 61 -4.37 -14.54 -1.48
C ILE A 61 -4.38 -15.99 -0.98
N LEU A 62 -3.28 -16.46 -0.40
CA LEU A 62 -3.22 -17.82 0.19
C LEU A 62 -4.23 -17.95 1.34
N TYR A 63 -4.29 -16.95 2.21
CA TYR A 63 -5.25 -16.87 3.31
C TYR A 63 -6.72 -16.86 2.81
N ASP A 64 -7.05 -15.97 1.88
CA ASP A 64 -8.43 -15.71 1.44
C ASP A 64 -9.03 -16.86 0.61
N PHE A 65 -8.21 -17.57 -0.18
CA PHE A 65 -8.73 -18.51 -1.20
C PHE A 65 -8.36 -19.97 -0.98
N TYR A 66 -7.28 -20.26 -0.25
CA TYR A 66 -6.72 -21.62 -0.20
C TYR A 66 -6.71 -22.24 1.21
N TRP A 67 -6.68 -21.44 2.27
CA TRP A 67 -6.58 -21.91 3.65
C TRP A 67 -7.77 -21.49 4.53
N ILE A 68 -9.00 -21.75 4.07
CA ILE A 68 -10.24 -21.29 4.74
C ILE A 68 -10.52 -22.03 6.07
N ASP A 69 -9.96 -23.23 6.31
CA ASP A 69 -10.29 -24.07 7.46
C ASP A 69 -9.08 -24.40 8.36
N GLY A 70 -9.04 -23.86 9.59
CA GLY A 70 -8.13 -24.26 10.67
C GLY A 70 -7.46 -23.13 11.45
N SER A 71 -6.94 -23.40 12.66
CA SER A 71 -6.27 -22.39 13.50
C SER A 71 -4.97 -21.82 12.92
N GLN A 72 -4.36 -22.49 11.93
CA GLN A 72 -3.19 -22.02 11.18
C GLN A 72 -3.51 -20.85 10.22
N TYR A 73 -4.80 -20.58 9.97
CA TYR A 73 -5.32 -19.52 9.11
C TYR A 73 -4.88 -18.12 9.57
N ILE A 74 -5.06 -17.81 10.85
CA ILE A 74 -4.78 -16.48 11.41
C ILE A 74 -3.31 -16.09 11.21
N LEU A 75 -2.40 -17.08 11.25
CA LEU A 75 -0.96 -16.86 11.04
C LEU A 75 -0.64 -16.27 9.67
N PHE A 76 -1.28 -16.73 8.59
CA PHE A 76 -1.02 -16.21 7.24
C PHE A 76 -1.46 -14.75 7.11
N TRP A 77 -2.61 -14.39 7.68
CA TRP A 77 -3.09 -13.02 7.71
C TRP A 77 -2.18 -12.12 8.53
N ASP A 78 -1.74 -12.58 9.70
CA ASP A 78 -0.82 -11.82 10.55
C ASP A 78 0.52 -11.58 9.86
N ILE A 79 1.07 -12.62 9.22
CA ILE A 79 2.31 -12.49 8.43
C ILE A 79 2.08 -11.51 7.28
N ALA A 80 0.96 -11.63 6.56
CA ALA A 80 0.61 -10.72 5.47
C ALA A 80 0.51 -9.27 5.96
N ALA A 81 -0.17 -9.03 7.08
CA ALA A 81 -0.33 -7.72 7.70
C ALA A 81 1.01 -7.16 8.19
N ALA A 82 1.86 -7.97 8.79
CA ALA A 82 3.18 -7.57 9.26
C ALA A 82 4.09 -7.16 8.08
N ILE A 83 4.17 -8.00 7.03
CA ILE A 83 4.94 -7.70 5.82
C ILE A 83 4.38 -6.46 5.12
N GLY A 84 3.04 -6.35 5.05
CA GLY A 84 2.37 -5.19 4.45
C GLY A 84 2.69 -3.90 5.20
N THR A 85 2.69 -3.94 6.54
CA THR A 85 3.05 -2.78 7.38
C THR A 85 4.54 -2.47 7.26
N ALA A 86 5.41 -3.48 7.21
CA ALA A 86 6.85 -3.32 7.01
C ALA A 86 7.18 -2.68 5.67
N SER A 87 6.40 -2.95 4.61
CA SER A 87 6.58 -2.28 3.32
C SER A 87 6.46 -0.75 3.43
N LEU A 88 5.59 -0.24 4.33
CA LEU A 88 5.38 1.19 4.52
C LEU A 88 6.62 1.91 5.08
N ILE A 89 7.52 1.20 5.76
CA ILE A 89 8.78 1.76 6.27
C ILE A 89 9.61 2.32 5.11
N PHE A 90 9.71 1.60 4.00
CA PHE A 90 10.50 2.04 2.83
C PHE A 90 9.87 3.25 2.14
N LEU A 91 8.54 3.27 2.06
CA LEU A 91 7.79 4.40 1.51
C LEU A 91 7.97 5.66 2.38
N LEU A 92 7.80 5.53 3.69
CA LEU A 92 7.98 6.63 4.64
C LEU A 92 9.42 7.12 4.67
N PHE A 93 10.40 6.21 4.63
CA PHE A 93 11.80 6.57 4.56
C PHE A 93 12.10 7.43 3.32
N ALA A 94 11.62 7.00 2.14
CA ALA A 94 11.75 7.77 0.90
C ALA A 94 11.11 9.15 1.01
N ILE A 95 9.91 9.23 1.60
CA ILE A 95 9.17 10.50 1.74
C ILE A 95 9.84 11.44 2.74
N GLU A 96 10.24 10.97 3.92
CA GLU A 96 10.87 11.82 4.94
C GLU A 96 12.25 12.29 4.50
N ARG A 97 13.01 11.44 3.80
CA ARG A 97 14.34 11.82 3.30
C ARG A 97 14.28 12.89 2.21
N HIS A 98 13.26 12.84 1.35
CA HIS A 98 13.23 13.67 0.14
C HIS A 98 12.19 14.79 0.18
N ILE A 99 11.04 14.56 0.81
CA ILE A 99 9.91 15.50 0.79
C ILE A 99 9.74 16.18 2.16
N ILE A 100 9.57 15.42 3.25
CA ILE A 100 9.39 15.99 4.60
C ILE A 100 10.69 15.89 5.42
N LYS A 101 11.70 16.67 5.05
CA LYS A 101 13.01 16.66 5.74
C LYS A 101 12.95 17.11 7.21
N LYS A 102 11.90 17.86 7.60
CA LYS A 102 11.76 18.44 8.94
C LYS A 102 11.49 17.43 10.04
N THR A 103 10.92 16.27 9.71
CA THR A 103 10.51 15.26 10.70
C THR A 103 11.66 14.38 11.17
N LYS A 104 12.84 14.46 10.52
CA LYS A 104 14.06 13.72 10.92
C LYS A 104 13.81 12.22 11.11
N PHE A 105 13.10 11.59 10.17
CA PHE A 105 12.77 10.16 10.18
C PHE A 105 11.83 9.70 11.31
N LEU A 106 11.13 10.63 11.97
CA LEU A 106 10.21 10.29 13.06
C LEU A 106 9.16 9.24 12.61
N PHE A 107 8.54 9.40 11.45
CA PHE A 107 7.49 8.46 11.00
C PHE A 107 8.07 7.09 10.61
N THR A 108 9.25 7.08 10.03
CA THR A 108 10.00 5.86 9.68
C THR A 108 10.36 5.10 10.96
N ILE A 109 10.92 5.78 11.96
CA ILE A 109 11.30 5.18 13.25
C ILE A 109 10.07 4.64 13.96
N LEU A 110 8.98 5.42 14.02
CA LEU A 110 7.71 4.96 14.60
C LEU A 110 7.20 3.71 13.89
N SER A 111 7.34 3.63 12.55
CA SER A 111 6.91 2.47 11.76
C SER A 111 7.76 1.24 12.03
N ILE A 112 9.07 1.40 12.20
CA ILE A 112 9.96 0.31 12.61
C ILE A 112 9.56 -0.20 13.99
N ILE A 113 9.40 0.69 14.98
CA ILE A 113 8.97 0.32 16.34
C ILE A 113 7.63 -0.43 16.28
N THR A 114 6.69 0.09 15.50
CA THR A 114 5.36 -0.49 15.29
C THR A 114 5.44 -1.90 14.73
N VAL A 115 6.24 -2.13 13.70
CA VAL A 115 6.43 -3.47 13.12
C VAL A 115 7.09 -4.42 14.13
N CYS A 116 8.08 -3.96 14.89
CA CYS A 116 8.67 -4.75 15.96
C CYS A 116 7.63 -5.13 17.03
N LEU A 117 6.82 -4.16 17.48
CA LEU A 117 5.77 -4.39 18.46
C LEU A 117 4.68 -5.34 17.95
N TYR A 118 4.36 -5.28 16.65
CA TYR A 118 3.40 -6.18 16.00
C TYR A 118 3.77 -7.66 16.17
N PHE A 119 5.07 -7.98 16.14
CA PHE A 119 5.57 -9.35 16.35
C PHE A 119 5.67 -9.75 17.82
N ILE A 120 5.90 -8.79 18.73
CA ILE A 120 6.17 -9.09 20.15
C ILE A 120 4.87 -9.18 20.96
N ILE A 121 3.87 -8.34 20.67
CA ILE A 121 2.67 -8.22 21.51
C ILE A 121 1.40 -8.37 20.66
N TYR A 122 0.70 -9.49 20.85
CA TYR A 122 -0.49 -9.86 20.06
C TYR A 122 -1.60 -8.81 20.15
N GLU A 123 -1.85 -8.28 21.35
CA GLU A 123 -2.88 -7.28 21.63
C GLU A 123 -2.61 -5.93 20.93
N TYR A 124 -1.34 -5.63 20.62
CA TYR A 124 -0.97 -4.38 19.96
C TYR A 124 -1.12 -4.44 18.43
N ARG A 125 -1.37 -5.61 17.85
CA ARG A 125 -1.59 -5.74 16.39
C ARG A 125 -2.73 -4.85 15.91
N ASN A 126 -3.82 -4.79 16.68
CA ASN A 126 -4.97 -3.95 16.40
C ASN A 126 -4.64 -2.45 16.57
N ILE A 127 -3.87 -2.10 17.60
CA ILE A 127 -3.43 -0.72 17.86
C ILE A 127 -2.53 -0.21 16.73
N VAL A 128 -1.57 -1.03 16.30
CA VAL A 128 -0.69 -0.75 15.15
C VAL A 128 -1.49 -0.41 13.91
N GLN A 129 -2.47 -1.26 13.58
CA GLN A 129 -3.34 -1.05 12.41
C GLN A 129 -4.21 0.20 12.56
N LEU A 130 -4.68 0.49 13.78
CA LEU A 130 -5.55 1.63 14.06
C LEU A 130 -4.83 2.98 13.98
N PHE A 131 -3.56 3.07 14.40
CA PHE A 131 -2.88 4.37 14.47
C PHE A 131 -1.95 4.64 13.29
N MET A 132 -1.19 3.64 12.83
CA MET A 132 -0.16 3.88 11.81
C MET A 132 -0.74 3.95 10.41
N ILE A 133 -1.70 3.08 10.08
CA ILE A 133 -2.32 3.08 8.75
C ILE A 133 -3.01 4.42 8.49
N PRO A 134 -3.82 5.00 9.40
CA PRO A 134 -4.44 6.31 9.17
C PRO A 134 -3.45 7.46 9.03
N VAL A 135 -2.35 7.46 9.79
CA VAL A 135 -1.32 8.50 9.67
C VAL A 135 -0.70 8.46 8.28
N VAL A 136 -0.27 7.28 7.81
CA VAL A 136 0.27 7.11 6.45
C VAL A 136 -0.77 7.46 5.40
N ALA A 137 -2.01 7.04 5.62
CA ALA A 137 -3.14 7.27 4.74
C ALA A 137 -3.47 8.75 4.52
N ILE A 138 -3.23 9.60 5.52
CA ILE A 138 -3.52 11.04 5.42
C ILE A 138 -2.28 11.81 4.98
N VAL A 139 -1.13 11.51 5.58
CA VAL A 139 0.09 12.31 5.37
C VAL A 139 0.57 12.22 3.93
N ILE A 140 0.63 11.02 3.32
CA ILE A 140 1.20 10.87 1.99
C ILE A 140 0.34 11.58 0.93
N PRO A 141 -0.98 11.38 0.83
CA PRO A 141 -1.80 12.15 -0.10
C PRO A 141 -1.73 13.66 0.15
N ALA A 142 -1.73 14.10 1.42
CA ALA A 142 -1.66 15.52 1.77
C ALA A 142 -0.38 16.19 1.23
N ILE A 143 0.76 15.49 1.25
CA ILE A 143 2.01 15.96 0.64
C ILE A 143 1.83 16.20 -0.86
N TYR A 144 1.25 15.26 -1.59
CA TYR A 144 1.06 15.40 -3.04
C TYR A 144 0.04 16.48 -3.40
N ILE A 145 -1.02 16.62 -2.60
CA ILE A 145 -1.98 17.72 -2.72
C ILE A 145 -1.27 19.05 -2.47
N TYR A 146 -0.44 19.14 -1.43
CA TYR A 146 0.34 20.34 -1.14
C TYR A 146 1.29 20.70 -2.30
N THR A 147 2.02 19.71 -2.83
CA THR A 147 2.88 19.89 -4.02
C THR A 147 2.07 20.37 -5.22
N ALA A 148 0.88 19.81 -5.45
CA ALA A 148 0.00 20.26 -6.52
C ALA A 148 -0.47 21.71 -6.35
N ILE A 149 -0.76 22.14 -5.13
CA ILE A 149 -1.17 23.53 -4.84
C ILE A 149 -0.02 24.51 -5.09
N LYS A 150 1.23 24.09 -4.86
CA LYS A 150 2.43 24.92 -4.99
C LYS A 150 3.11 24.88 -6.36
N SER A 151 2.72 23.96 -7.24
CA SER A 151 3.30 23.80 -8.56
C SER A 151 2.33 24.22 -9.68
N THR A 152 2.84 24.32 -10.90
CA THR A 152 2.06 24.65 -12.10
C THR A 152 2.31 23.63 -13.22
N GLY A 153 1.50 23.68 -14.27
CA GLY A 153 1.67 22.83 -15.45
C GLY A 153 1.58 21.32 -15.16
N GLU A 154 2.51 20.57 -15.74
CA GLU A 154 2.52 19.10 -15.67
C GLU A 154 2.77 18.57 -14.26
N VAL A 155 3.65 19.21 -13.49
CA VAL A 155 3.98 18.81 -12.11
C VAL A 155 2.73 18.85 -11.23
N ARG A 156 1.90 19.89 -11.37
CA ARG A 156 0.62 20.01 -10.65
C ARG A 156 -0.33 18.88 -11.02
N LYS A 157 -0.50 18.62 -12.32
CA LYS A 157 -1.39 17.57 -12.82
C LYS A 157 -0.95 16.19 -12.33
N ASN A 158 0.33 15.87 -12.45
CA ASN A 158 0.87 14.58 -12.04
C ASN A 158 0.75 14.40 -10.53
N SER A 159 1.05 15.43 -9.73
CA SER A 159 0.91 15.39 -8.27
C SER A 159 -0.53 15.16 -7.83
N LEU A 160 -1.52 15.79 -8.49
CA LEU A 160 -2.94 15.51 -8.20
C LEU A 160 -3.33 14.06 -8.55
N ILE A 161 -2.85 13.54 -9.68
CA ILE A 161 -3.14 12.16 -10.09
C ILE A 161 -2.54 11.17 -9.09
N ILE A 162 -1.30 11.42 -8.63
CA ILE A 162 -0.66 10.60 -7.59
C ILE A 162 -1.46 10.68 -6.29
N ALA A 163 -1.87 11.88 -5.85
CA ALA A 163 -2.68 12.04 -4.64
C ALA A 163 -4.01 11.25 -4.72
N MET A 164 -4.73 11.37 -5.83
CA MET A 164 -5.97 10.64 -6.05
C MET A 164 -5.73 9.13 -6.11
N GLY A 165 -4.66 8.69 -6.78
CA GLY A 165 -4.26 7.29 -6.82
C GLY A 165 -3.99 6.73 -5.42
N LEU A 166 -3.26 7.47 -4.58
CA LEU A 166 -3.02 7.10 -3.19
C LEU A 166 -4.32 6.99 -2.40
N ILE A 167 -5.21 7.98 -2.48
CA ILE A 167 -6.50 7.96 -1.76
C ILE A 167 -7.29 6.70 -2.14
N VAL A 168 -7.44 6.43 -3.44
CA VAL A 168 -8.17 5.25 -3.92
C VAL A 168 -7.48 3.95 -3.49
N PHE A 169 -6.14 3.89 -3.55
CA PHE A 169 -5.37 2.74 -3.10
C PHE A 169 -5.56 2.48 -1.60
N ILE A 170 -5.49 3.53 -0.77
CA ILE A 170 -5.69 3.46 0.68
C ILE A 170 -7.10 2.99 1.01
N LEU A 171 -8.12 3.51 0.31
CA LEU A 171 -9.50 3.06 0.50
C LEU A 171 -9.65 1.58 0.10
N GLY A 172 -8.99 1.14 -0.98
CA GLY A 172 -8.91 -0.26 -1.35
C GLY A 172 -8.29 -1.12 -0.26
N GLN A 173 -7.21 -0.66 0.37
CA GLN A 173 -6.59 -1.37 1.50
C GLN A 173 -7.49 -1.40 2.75
N ALA A 174 -8.10 -0.28 3.10
CA ALA A 174 -9.02 -0.21 4.23
C ALA A 174 -10.21 -1.17 4.04
N ALA A 175 -10.70 -1.31 2.80
CA ALA A 175 -11.75 -2.25 2.46
C ALA A 175 -11.34 -3.73 2.62
N HIS A 176 -10.04 -4.06 2.57
CA HIS A 176 -9.50 -5.41 2.82
C HIS A 176 -9.21 -5.69 4.31
N SER A 177 -9.61 -4.79 5.22
CA SER A 177 -9.42 -5.02 6.65
C SER A 177 -10.39 -6.08 7.18
N ILE A 178 -9.91 -6.97 8.05
CA ILE A 178 -10.78 -7.93 8.75
C ILE A 178 -11.82 -7.22 9.64
N ASN A 179 -11.52 -6.01 10.11
CA ASN A 179 -12.43 -5.23 10.95
C ASN A 179 -13.67 -4.73 10.18
N ILE A 180 -13.72 -4.86 8.85
CA ILE A 180 -14.88 -4.44 8.05
C ILE A 180 -16.12 -5.30 8.33
N TRP A 181 -15.91 -6.55 8.74
CA TRP A 181 -16.96 -7.50 9.11
C TRP A 181 -17.67 -7.11 10.42
N ASP A 182 -17.00 -6.36 11.29
CA ASP A 182 -17.60 -5.86 12.55
C ASP A 182 -18.42 -4.58 12.35
N ILE A 183 -18.20 -3.86 11.24
CA ILE A 183 -18.79 -2.54 10.98
C ILE A 183 -20.00 -2.64 10.04
N PHE A 184 -19.99 -3.58 9.10
CA PHE A 184 -21.00 -3.69 8.04
C PHE A 184 -21.73 -5.04 8.06
N THR A 185 -22.88 -5.11 7.38
CA THR A 185 -23.59 -6.38 7.16
C THR A 185 -22.74 -7.34 6.35
N TYR A 186 -22.97 -8.66 6.49
CA TYR A 186 -22.22 -9.70 5.79
C TYR A 186 -22.10 -9.43 4.28
N ASP A 187 -23.22 -9.15 3.59
CA ASP A 187 -23.21 -8.92 2.14
C ASP A 187 -22.38 -7.68 1.75
N THR A 188 -22.47 -6.62 2.55
CA THR A 188 -21.73 -5.36 2.33
C THR A 188 -20.25 -5.57 2.58
N ALA A 189 -19.89 -6.20 3.71
CA ALA A 189 -18.52 -6.51 4.09
C ALA A 189 -17.88 -7.46 3.05
N PHE A 190 -18.61 -8.48 2.60
CA PHE A 190 -18.16 -9.39 1.55
C PHE A 190 -17.85 -8.64 0.26
N PHE A 191 -18.77 -7.79 -0.21
CA PHE A 191 -18.55 -7.00 -1.42
C PHE A 191 -17.36 -6.05 -1.28
N LEU A 192 -17.24 -5.34 -0.15
CA LEU A 192 -16.13 -4.41 0.08
C LEU A 192 -14.79 -5.15 0.11
N TYR A 193 -14.72 -6.26 0.84
CA TYR A 193 -13.52 -7.05 1.05
C TYR A 193 -13.05 -7.76 -0.22
N PHE A 194 -13.94 -8.50 -0.89
CA PHE A 194 -13.57 -9.34 -2.02
C PHE A 194 -13.64 -8.65 -3.38
N ILE A 195 -14.44 -7.59 -3.54
CA ILE A 195 -14.66 -6.94 -4.84
C ILE A 195 -14.13 -5.52 -4.86
N ALA A 196 -14.64 -4.65 -3.98
CA ALA A 196 -14.28 -3.23 -4.00
C ALA A 196 -12.80 -3.00 -3.68
N SER A 197 -12.26 -3.77 -2.73
CA SER A 197 -10.85 -3.68 -2.33
C SER A 197 -9.88 -3.89 -3.50
N PRO A 198 -9.83 -5.05 -4.19
CA PRO A 198 -8.87 -5.26 -5.27
C PRO A 198 -9.10 -4.30 -6.45
N ILE A 199 -10.34 -3.87 -6.71
CA ILE A 199 -10.63 -2.83 -7.70
C ILE A 199 -10.01 -1.49 -7.29
N GLY A 200 -10.18 -1.08 -6.03
CA GLY A 200 -9.57 0.14 -5.49
C GLY A 200 -8.05 0.10 -5.56
N LEU A 201 -7.43 -1.05 -5.25
CA LEU A 201 -5.98 -1.24 -5.36
C LEU A 201 -5.50 -1.18 -6.81
N LEU A 202 -6.23 -1.79 -7.75
CA LEU A 202 -5.92 -1.73 -9.19
C LEU A 202 -6.01 -0.30 -9.72
N ILE A 203 -7.14 0.38 -9.50
CA ILE A 203 -7.36 1.75 -9.98
C ILE A 203 -6.35 2.69 -9.33
N GLY A 204 -6.19 2.61 -8.01
CA GLY A 204 -5.23 3.41 -7.26
C GLY A 204 -3.79 3.19 -7.75
N GLY A 205 -3.40 1.93 -7.94
CA GLY A 205 -2.09 1.54 -8.47
C GLY A 205 -1.85 2.06 -9.90
N LEU A 206 -2.85 2.00 -10.78
CA LEU A 206 -2.76 2.53 -12.15
C LEU A 206 -2.59 4.05 -12.17
N LEU A 207 -3.35 4.77 -11.35
CA LEU A 207 -3.23 6.24 -11.22
C LEU A 207 -1.86 6.62 -10.66
N LEU A 208 -1.41 5.94 -9.62
CA LEU A 208 -0.07 6.10 -9.04
C LEU A 208 1.02 5.90 -10.10
N PHE A 209 0.97 4.79 -10.83
CA PHE A 209 1.94 4.47 -11.86
C PHE A 209 1.96 5.53 -12.96
N TYR A 210 0.78 5.90 -13.47
CA TYR A 210 0.68 6.91 -14.52
C TYR A 210 1.25 8.27 -14.08
N GLY A 211 0.93 8.72 -12.87
CA GLY A 211 1.44 9.98 -12.33
C GLY A 211 2.96 9.96 -12.13
N LEU A 212 3.52 8.87 -11.60
CA LEU A 212 4.96 8.73 -11.35
C LEU A 212 5.79 8.55 -12.63
N MET A 213 5.22 7.97 -13.69
CA MET A 213 5.93 7.80 -14.96
C MET A 213 6.05 9.10 -15.76
N LYS A 214 5.13 10.04 -15.56
CA LYS A 214 5.14 11.35 -16.23
C LYS A 214 5.88 12.45 -15.46
N THR A 215 6.36 12.14 -14.26
CA THR A 215 7.18 13.05 -13.43
C THR A 215 8.65 12.78 -13.69
#